data_AF-A0A1E8FI57-F1
#
_entry.id   AF-A0A1E8FI57-F1
#
_cell.length_a   1.000
_cell.length_b   1.000
_cell.length_c   1.000
_cell.angle_alpha   90.00
_cell.angle_beta   90.00
_cell.angle_gamma   90.00
#
_symmetry.space_group_name_H-M   'P 1'
#
loop_
_entity.id
_entity.type
_entity.pdbx_description
1 polymer ?
#
loop_
_entity_poly.entity_id
_entity_poly.type
_entity_poly.pdbx_seq_one_letter_code
_entity_poly.pdbx_strand_id
1 'polypeptide(L)'
;MSKSATLYRMVTPDHICPFGLRSVDLLKRQGYKVDDRLLSTREETDAFKQKHGVKTTPQTFIDGQRIGGYDDLRKYFGKSPAGQQGTTYTPVIAIFSVAALMTLAWQFAAGNMLLNLTTLLLFIAISMSFLAVQKLQDLYSFTQSFITYDLLAMRWLRYGYLYPFLEAYAGIGMIAKLPVWWVAPVSVFIGTVGAVSVIKAVYIDKRELKCACVGGDSNVPLGFVSLSENLFMVAGGLLMLLG
;
A
#
# COMPACT_ATOMS: atom_id res chain seq x y z
N MET A 1 -34.49 22.98 13.70
CA MET A 1 -35.11 21.69 13.34
C MET A 1 -34.01 20.63 13.29
N SER A 2 -34.13 19.53 14.04
CA SER A 2 -33.15 18.43 13.95
C SER A 2 -33.31 17.72 12.62
N LYS A 3 -32.28 17.70 11.79
CA LYS A 3 -32.28 16.95 10.54
C LYS A 3 -32.31 15.45 10.86
N SER A 4 -33.21 14.68 10.26
CA SER A 4 -33.32 13.23 10.48
C SER A 4 -32.94 12.46 9.23
N ALA A 5 -32.30 11.32 9.42
CA ALA A 5 -31.95 10.40 8.34
C ALA A 5 -32.26 8.97 8.78
N THR A 6 -32.84 8.17 7.89
CA THR A 6 -33.05 6.74 8.13
C THR A 6 -32.01 5.96 7.33
N LEU A 7 -31.32 5.05 8.00
CA LEU A 7 -30.34 4.18 7.37
C LEU A 7 -30.79 2.73 7.54
N TYR A 8 -30.84 1.98 6.44
CA TYR A 8 -31.02 0.53 6.48
C TYR A 8 -29.68 -0.14 6.24
N ARG A 9 -29.23 -0.99 7.17
CA ARG A 9 -27.97 -1.74 7.04
C ARG A 9 -28.10 -3.16 7.56
N MET A 10 -27.40 -4.08 6.90
CA MET A 10 -27.33 -5.47 7.35
C MET A 10 -26.41 -5.60 8.56
N VAL A 11 -26.91 -6.28 9.59
CA VAL A 11 -26.13 -6.69 10.77
C VAL A 11 -26.59 -8.08 11.16
N THR A 12 -25.76 -9.07 10.91
CA THR A 12 -25.97 -10.43 11.43
C THR A 12 -24.85 -10.75 12.43
N PRO A 13 -24.99 -11.78 13.28
CA PRO A 13 -23.91 -12.22 14.16
C PRO A 13 -22.60 -12.49 13.42
N ASP A 14 -22.68 -12.98 12.18
CA ASP A 14 -21.53 -13.34 11.34
C ASP A 14 -21.07 -12.23 10.39
N HIS A 15 -21.82 -11.12 10.26
CA HIS A 15 -21.50 -10.07 9.29
C HIS A 15 -21.91 -8.67 9.77
N ILE A 16 -20.90 -7.81 9.94
CA ILE A 16 -21.07 -6.38 10.21
C ILE A 16 -20.67 -5.61 8.96
N CYS A 17 -21.63 -4.90 8.35
CA CYS A 17 -21.38 -4.11 7.14
C CYS A 17 -20.51 -2.85 7.45
N PRO A 18 -19.27 -2.75 6.91
CA PRO A 18 -18.39 -1.59 7.17
C PRO A 18 -18.96 -0.29 6.60
N PHE A 19 -19.57 -0.36 5.41
CA PHE A 19 -20.19 0.79 4.75
C PHE A 19 -21.41 1.30 5.50
N GLY A 20 -22.15 0.41 6.19
CA GLY A 20 -23.25 0.77 7.08
C GLY A 20 -22.76 1.65 8.23
N LEU A 21 -21.74 1.18 8.95
CA LEU A 21 -21.14 1.95 10.06
C LEU A 21 -20.57 3.30 9.60
N ARG A 22 -19.87 3.33 8.46
CA ARG A 22 -19.37 4.58 7.87
C ARG A 22 -20.48 5.55 7.49
N SER A 23 -21.64 5.04 7.03
CA SER A 23 -22.81 5.87 6.72
C SER A 23 -23.42 6.48 7.99
N VAL A 24 -23.55 5.69 9.07
CA VAL A 24 -24.02 6.18 10.38
C VAL A 24 -23.10 7.29 10.90
N ASP A 25 -21.79 7.06 10.91
CA ASP A 25 -20.80 8.05 11.37
C ASP A 25 -20.83 9.32 10.51
N LEU A 26 -20.91 9.19 9.18
CA LEU A 26 -20.98 10.34 8.29
C LEU A 26 -22.25 11.18 8.55
N LEU A 27 -23.42 10.54 8.69
CA LEU A 27 -24.67 11.24 9.00
C LEU A 27 -24.59 11.97 10.34
N LYS A 28 -24.05 11.32 11.38
CA LYS A 28 -23.85 11.92 12.71
C LYS A 28 -22.92 13.15 12.65
N ARG A 29 -21.81 13.05 11.92
CA ARG A 29 -20.87 14.19 11.72
C ARG A 29 -21.49 15.36 10.96
N GLN A 30 -22.48 15.10 10.11
CA GLN A 30 -23.25 16.14 9.40
C GLN A 30 -24.42 16.69 10.24
N GLY A 31 -24.55 16.28 11.51
CA GLY A 31 -25.56 16.77 12.43
C GLY A 31 -26.94 16.11 12.30
N TYR A 32 -27.05 14.97 11.62
CA TYR A 32 -28.31 14.23 11.50
C TYR A 32 -28.56 13.33 12.71
N LYS A 33 -29.82 13.29 13.15
CA LYS A 33 -30.33 12.23 14.02
C LYS A 33 -30.62 11.00 13.16
N VAL A 34 -29.86 9.93 13.38
CA VAL A 34 -29.92 8.71 12.57
C VAL A 34 -30.91 7.71 13.18
N ASP A 35 -31.94 7.35 12.42
CA ASP A 35 -32.80 6.18 12.63
C ASP A 35 -32.12 4.97 11.96
N ASP A 36 -31.35 4.21 12.74
CA ASP A 36 -30.56 3.07 12.27
C ASP A 36 -31.39 1.79 12.30
N ARG A 37 -31.90 1.38 11.13
CA ARG A 37 -32.75 0.20 10.95
C ARG A 37 -31.90 -0.99 10.52
N LEU A 38 -31.75 -1.93 11.44
CA LEU A 38 -30.94 -3.13 11.23
C LEU A 38 -31.76 -4.20 10.51
N LEU A 39 -31.18 -4.74 9.45
CA LEU A 39 -31.66 -5.93 8.76
C LEU A 39 -30.87 -7.11 9.34
N SER A 40 -31.54 -7.91 10.17
CA SER A 40 -30.92 -8.89 11.06
C SER A 40 -30.79 -10.28 10.43
N THR A 41 -31.46 -10.49 9.29
CA THR A 41 -31.40 -11.73 8.51
C THR A 41 -31.13 -11.47 7.03
N ARG A 42 -30.75 -12.52 6.31
CA ARG A 42 -30.51 -12.43 4.87
C ARG A 42 -31.84 -12.27 4.12
N GLU A 43 -32.87 -12.94 4.59
CA GLU A 43 -34.24 -12.87 4.08
C GLU A 43 -34.80 -11.45 4.20
N GLU A 44 -34.62 -10.80 5.35
CA GLU A 44 -34.98 -9.38 5.55
C GLU A 44 -34.20 -8.46 4.61
N THR A 45 -32.91 -8.74 4.42
CA THR A 45 -32.05 -7.95 3.53
C THR A 45 -32.48 -8.08 2.07
N ASP A 46 -32.83 -9.28 1.64
CA ASP A 46 -33.24 -9.54 0.25
C ASP A 46 -34.68 -9.07 -0.01
N ALA A 47 -35.58 -9.17 0.99
CA ALA A 47 -36.90 -8.56 0.95
C ALA A 47 -36.82 -7.02 0.85
N PHE A 48 -35.92 -6.40 1.62
CA PHE A 48 -35.66 -4.96 1.54
C PHE A 48 -35.13 -4.55 0.16
N LYS A 49 -34.18 -5.32 -0.38
CA LYS A 49 -33.63 -5.09 -1.74
C LYS A 49 -34.70 -5.16 -2.81
N GLN A 50 -35.56 -6.18 -2.78
CA GLN A 50 -36.69 -6.29 -3.70
C GLN A 50 -37.67 -5.12 -3.55
N LYS A 51 -38.11 -4.84 -2.32
CA LYS A 51 -39.07 -3.77 -2.03
C LYS A 51 -38.60 -2.40 -2.51
N HIS A 52 -37.31 -2.10 -2.39
CA HIS A 52 -36.73 -0.82 -2.77
C HIS A 52 -36.03 -0.83 -4.13
N GLY A 53 -36.03 -1.95 -4.86
CA GLY A 53 -35.37 -2.08 -6.16
C GLY A 53 -33.86 -1.77 -6.12
N VAL A 54 -33.17 -2.17 -5.05
CA VAL A 54 -31.72 -1.94 -4.85
C VAL A 54 -30.96 -3.25 -4.85
N LYS A 55 -29.71 -3.22 -5.33
CA LYS A 55 -28.84 -4.39 -5.35
C LYS A 55 -28.06 -4.58 -4.05
N THR A 56 -27.83 -3.50 -3.31
CA THR A 56 -26.90 -3.47 -2.16
C THR A 56 -27.50 -2.74 -0.96
N THR A 57 -27.01 -3.10 0.22
CA THR A 57 -27.14 -2.34 1.46
C THR A 57 -25.74 -1.89 1.89
N PRO A 58 -25.58 -0.77 2.63
CA PRO A 58 -26.63 0.04 3.24
C PRO A 58 -27.38 0.95 2.26
N GLN A 59 -28.53 1.45 2.67
CA GLN A 59 -29.31 2.46 1.94
C GLN A 59 -29.73 3.60 2.87
N THR A 60 -29.41 4.83 2.48
CA THR A 60 -29.69 6.05 3.24
C THR A 60 -30.89 6.80 2.68
N PHE A 61 -31.76 7.27 3.56
CA PHE A 61 -32.92 8.11 3.26
C PHE A 61 -32.84 9.39 4.09
N ILE A 62 -33.00 10.54 3.44
CA ILE A 62 -33.03 11.87 4.06
C ILE A 62 -34.31 12.57 3.61
N ASP A 63 -35.09 13.10 4.54
CA ASP A 63 -36.36 13.79 4.26
C ASP A 63 -37.32 12.97 3.36
N GLY A 64 -37.34 11.64 3.54
CA GLY A 64 -38.15 10.71 2.75
C GLY A 64 -37.60 10.39 1.36
N GLN A 65 -36.55 11.07 0.91
CA GLN A 65 -35.89 10.80 -0.38
C GLN A 65 -34.76 9.78 -0.21
N ARG A 66 -34.68 8.81 -1.12
CA ARG A 66 -33.59 7.83 -1.15
C ARG A 66 -32.33 8.47 -1.72
N ILE A 67 -31.29 8.57 -0.90
CA ILE A 67 -29.98 9.06 -1.32
C ILE A 67 -29.17 7.95 -1.98
N GLY A 68 -29.19 6.75 -1.41
CA GLY A 68 -28.48 5.59 -1.95
C GLY A 68 -27.50 4.95 -0.97
N GLY A 69 -26.45 4.33 -1.52
CA GLY A 69 -25.38 3.69 -0.74
C GLY A 69 -24.42 4.69 -0.10
N TYR A 70 -23.31 4.19 0.45
CA TYR A 70 -22.33 5.05 1.11
C TYR A 70 -21.66 6.05 0.14
N ASP A 71 -21.38 5.64 -1.11
CA ASP A 71 -20.80 6.54 -2.12
C ASP A 71 -21.78 7.64 -2.54
N ASP A 72 -23.05 7.30 -2.73
CA ASP A 72 -24.10 8.27 -3.04
C ASP A 72 -24.28 9.26 -1.88
N LEU A 73 -24.22 8.77 -0.64
CA LEU A 73 -24.27 9.62 0.56
C LEU A 73 -23.07 10.57 0.64
N ARG A 74 -21.86 10.11 0.30
CA ARG A 74 -20.68 10.98 0.22
C ARG A 74 -20.86 12.05 -0.85
N LYS A 75 -21.35 11.67 -2.03
CA LYS A 75 -21.66 12.60 -3.13
C LYS A 75 -22.71 13.64 -2.72
N TYR A 76 -23.76 13.22 -2.01
CA TYR A 76 -24.79 14.12 -1.46
C TYR A 76 -24.20 15.20 -0.55
N PHE A 77 -23.17 14.86 0.24
CA PHE A 77 -22.45 15.82 1.09
C PHE A 77 -21.25 16.50 0.40
N GLY A 78 -21.15 16.42 -0.94
CA GLY A 78 -20.05 17.02 -1.70
C GLY A 78 -18.67 16.43 -1.39
N LYS A 79 -18.61 15.19 -0.90
CA LYS A 79 -17.35 14.49 -0.61
C LYS A 79 -16.95 13.59 -1.78
N SER A 80 -15.64 13.44 -1.98
CA SER A 80 -15.08 12.47 -2.94
C SER A 80 -15.54 11.04 -2.62
N PRO A 81 -15.60 10.13 -3.60
CA PRO A 81 -15.99 8.72 -3.40
C PRO A 81 -15.21 8.04 -2.27
N ALA A 82 -15.77 6.96 -1.71
CA ALA A 82 -15.06 6.18 -0.72
C ALA A 82 -13.84 5.45 -1.35
N GLY A 83 -12.78 5.29 -0.56
CA GLY A 83 -11.54 4.64 -1.00
C GLY A 83 -10.45 5.62 -1.45
N GLN A 84 -9.25 5.09 -1.69
CA GLN A 84 -8.14 5.84 -2.29
C GLN A 84 -8.34 5.84 -3.82
N GLN A 85 -8.66 7.01 -4.37
CA GLN A 85 -8.87 7.20 -5.81
C GLN A 85 -7.60 7.77 -6.45
N GLY A 86 -7.17 7.21 -7.59
CA GLY A 86 -6.02 7.69 -8.35
C GLY A 86 -4.65 7.22 -7.83
N THR A 87 -3.59 7.86 -8.34
CA THR A 87 -2.21 7.55 -7.94
C THR A 87 -1.98 7.93 -6.49
N THR A 88 -1.63 6.94 -5.66
CA THR A 88 -1.49 7.16 -4.21
C THR A 88 -0.08 6.82 -3.76
N TYR A 89 0.72 7.82 -3.41
CA TYR A 89 2.06 7.64 -2.85
C TYR A 89 2.06 7.42 -1.33
N THR A 90 0.89 7.48 -0.68
CA THR A 90 0.75 7.37 0.78
C THR A 90 1.44 6.13 1.38
N PRO A 91 1.32 4.91 0.81
CA PRO A 91 2.03 3.74 1.35
C PRO A 91 3.56 3.90 1.29
N VAL A 92 4.07 4.46 0.19
CA VAL A 92 5.51 4.68 -0.02
C VAL A 92 6.03 5.72 0.98
N ILE A 93 5.34 6.85 1.09
CA ILE A 93 5.68 7.91 2.05
C ILE A 93 5.65 7.35 3.47
N ALA A 94 4.65 6.54 3.82
CA ALA A 94 4.57 5.90 5.12
C ALA A 94 5.78 4.99 5.40
N ILE A 95 6.14 4.11 4.45
CA ILE A 95 7.29 3.20 4.60
C ILE A 95 8.58 3.98 4.83
N PHE A 96 8.90 4.94 3.96
CA PHE A 96 10.14 5.71 4.08
C PHE A 96 10.15 6.64 5.30
N SER A 97 9.00 7.23 5.68
CA SER A 97 8.91 8.07 6.88
C SER A 97 9.13 7.26 8.15
N VAL A 98 8.51 6.09 8.26
CA VAL A 98 8.69 5.21 9.41
C VAL A 98 10.12 4.66 9.46
N ALA A 99 10.69 4.27 8.31
CA ALA A 99 12.09 3.84 8.23
C ALA A 99 13.06 4.95 8.68
N ALA A 100 12.84 6.20 8.26
CA ALA A 100 13.64 7.35 8.68
C ALA A 100 13.54 7.60 10.19
N LEU A 101 12.31 7.61 10.75
CA LEU A 101 12.09 7.79 12.18
C LEU A 101 12.72 6.66 13.00
N MET A 102 12.61 5.40 12.55
CA MET A 102 13.26 4.27 13.21
C MET A 102 14.78 4.37 13.17
N THR A 103 15.35 4.80 12.05
CA THR A 103 16.80 5.01 11.93
C THR A 103 17.28 6.08 12.90
N LEU A 104 16.59 7.22 12.96
CA LEU A 104 16.93 8.31 13.88
C LEU A 104 16.75 7.89 15.34
N ALA A 105 15.67 7.18 15.66
CA ALA A 105 15.43 6.63 17.00
C ALA A 105 16.52 5.64 17.41
N TRP A 106 16.95 4.76 16.50
CA TRP A 106 18.05 3.82 16.74
C TRP A 106 19.36 4.56 17.01
N GLN A 107 19.71 5.54 16.18
CA GLN A 107 20.94 6.31 16.35
C GLN A 107 20.92 7.13 17.65
N PHE A 108 19.78 7.74 17.98
CA PHE A 108 19.58 8.44 19.24
C PHE A 108 19.74 7.51 20.44
N ALA A 109 19.09 6.34 20.42
CA ALA A 109 19.18 5.35 21.50
C ALA A 109 20.61 4.79 21.67
N ALA A 110 21.37 4.68 20.58
CA ALA A 110 22.76 4.24 20.59
C ALA A 110 23.76 5.33 20.98
N GLY A 111 23.32 6.59 21.19
CA GLY A 111 24.21 7.72 21.50
C GLY A 111 25.08 8.17 20.32
N ASN A 112 24.73 7.79 19.09
CA ASN A 112 25.48 8.15 17.88
C ASN A 112 25.06 9.52 17.35
N MET A 113 25.93 10.14 16.54
CA MET A 113 25.56 11.32 15.77
C MET A 113 24.40 10.99 14.82
N LEU A 114 23.35 11.81 14.85
CA LEU A 114 22.13 11.55 14.08
C LEU A 114 22.36 11.58 12.58
N LEU A 115 23.21 12.48 12.07
CA LEU A 115 23.45 12.66 10.64
C LEU A 115 24.89 12.29 10.30
N ASN A 116 25.10 11.03 9.88
CA ASN A 116 26.38 10.53 9.35
C ASN A 116 26.13 9.43 8.30
N LEU A 117 27.22 8.92 7.70
CA LEU A 117 27.14 7.88 6.67
C LEU A 117 26.52 6.58 7.20
N THR A 118 26.77 6.22 8.46
CA THR A 118 26.18 5.05 9.12
C THR A 118 24.66 5.18 9.26
N THR A 119 24.15 6.38 9.58
CA THR A 119 22.71 6.66 9.59
C THR A 119 22.13 6.46 8.20
N LEU A 120 22.79 6.95 7.15
CA LEU A 120 22.32 6.79 5.78
C LEU A 120 22.25 5.32 5.37
N LEU A 121 23.29 4.54 5.67
CA LEU A 121 23.32 3.09 5.40
C LEU A 121 22.23 2.34 6.18
N LEU A 122 22.03 2.68 7.46
CA LEU A 122 20.99 2.08 8.27
C LEU A 122 19.59 2.42 7.73
N PHE A 123 19.37 3.66 7.28
CA PHE A 123 18.12 4.07 6.64
C PHE A 123 17.83 3.30 5.35
N ILE A 124 18.84 3.14 4.49
CA ILE A 124 18.73 2.33 3.27
C ILE A 124 18.37 0.89 3.64
N ALA A 125 19.07 0.30 4.60
CA ALA A 125 18.90 -1.08 5.01
C ALA A 125 17.50 -1.36 5.61
N ILE A 126 17.00 -0.47 6.49
CA ILE A 126 15.64 -0.57 7.06
C ILE A 126 14.59 -0.40 5.96
N SER A 127 14.77 0.59 5.07
CA SER A 127 13.82 0.83 3.96
C SER A 127 13.73 -0.37 3.02
N MET A 128 14.87 -0.95 2.64
CA MET A 128 14.93 -2.18 1.84
C MET A 128 14.23 -3.34 2.54
N SER A 129 14.45 -3.51 3.85
CA SER A 129 13.82 -4.59 4.61
C SER A 129 12.28 -4.44 4.62
N PHE A 130 11.75 -3.22 4.75
CA PHE A 130 10.32 -2.96 4.69
C PHE A 130 9.73 -3.20 3.29
N LEU A 131 10.41 -2.77 2.24
CA LEU A 131 9.96 -3.01 0.86
C LEU A 131 10.01 -4.50 0.50
N ALA A 132 11.03 -5.22 0.96
CA ALA A 132 11.09 -6.67 0.80
C ALA A 132 9.91 -7.38 1.48
N VAL A 133 9.52 -6.95 2.69
CA VAL A 133 8.32 -7.48 3.37
C VAL A 133 7.05 -7.23 2.53
N GLN A 134 6.88 -6.04 1.94
CA GLN A 134 5.71 -5.76 1.08
C GLN A 134 5.65 -6.71 -0.12
N LYS A 135 6.79 -7.05 -0.71
CA LYS A 135 6.90 -7.99 -1.83
C LYS A 135 6.63 -9.43 -1.40
N LEU A 136 7.06 -9.80 -0.19
CA LEU A 136 6.87 -11.13 0.39
C LEU A 136 5.43 -11.38 0.87
N GLN A 137 4.67 -10.33 1.24
CA GLN A 137 3.28 -10.45 1.68
C GLN A 137 2.36 -11.05 0.61
N ASP A 138 2.57 -10.68 -0.66
CA ASP A 138 1.88 -11.26 -1.80
C ASP A 138 2.88 -11.52 -2.93
N LEU A 139 3.62 -12.62 -2.77
CA LEU A 139 4.66 -13.03 -3.70
C LEU A 139 4.12 -13.30 -5.11
N TYR A 140 2.89 -13.80 -5.23
CA TYR A 140 2.29 -14.10 -6.52
C TYR A 140 1.97 -12.82 -7.29
N SER A 141 1.28 -11.87 -6.67
CA SER A 141 0.94 -10.59 -7.29
C SER A 141 2.18 -9.74 -7.57
N PHE A 142 3.18 -9.79 -6.68
CA PHE A 142 4.49 -9.20 -6.94
C PHE A 142 5.12 -9.78 -8.20
N THR A 143 5.25 -11.10 -8.28
CA THR A 143 5.95 -11.77 -9.39
C THR A 143 5.23 -11.52 -10.72
N GLN A 144 3.89 -11.58 -10.75
CA GLN A 144 3.09 -11.25 -11.93
C GLN A 144 3.39 -9.85 -12.47
N SER A 145 3.59 -8.88 -11.58
CA SER A 145 3.95 -7.52 -11.98
C SER A 145 5.43 -7.40 -12.37
N PHE A 146 6.32 -7.99 -11.57
CA PHE A 146 7.78 -7.88 -11.71
C PHE A 146 8.30 -8.45 -13.04
N ILE A 147 7.78 -9.59 -13.47
CA ILE A 147 8.20 -10.26 -14.71
C ILE A 147 7.83 -9.49 -15.98
N THR A 148 6.96 -8.48 -15.89
CA THR A 148 6.51 -7.72 -17.08
C THR A 148 7.52 -6.64 -17.50
N TYR A 149 8.47 -6.30 -16.63
CA TYR A 149 9.45 -5.25 -16.87
C TYR A 149 10.88 -5.62 -16.50
N ASP A 150 11.11 -6.54 -15.55
CA ASP A 150 12.47 -6.93 -15.20
C ASP A 150 13.12 -7.83 -16.27
N LEU A 151 14.25 -7.39 -16.80
CA LEU A 151 14.97 -8.03 -17.89
C LEU A 151 15.44 -9.45 -17.55
N LEU A 152 15.83 -9.69 -16.30
CA LEU A 152 16.30 -11.00 -15.85
C LEU A 152 15.11 -11.91 -15.52
N ALA A 153 14.09 -11.38 -14.85
CA ALA A 153 12.87 -12.12 -14.52
C ALA A 153 12.08 -12.54 -15.77
N MET A 154 12.09 -11.72 -16.83
CA MET A 154 11.51 -12.07 -18.14
C MET A 154 12.20 -13.31 -18.76
N ARG A 155 13.50 -13.49 -18.53
CA ARG A 155 14.27 -14.62 -19.06
C ARG A 155 14.26 -15.82 -18.12
N TRP A 156 14.20 -15.59 -16.82
CA TRP A 156 14.23 -16.63 -15.80
C TRP A 156 13.18 -16.36 -14.74
N LEU A 157 11.98 -16.91 -14.92
CA LEU A 157 10.82 -16.65 -14.05
C LEU A 157 11.09 -16.95 -12.55
N ARG A 158 11.90 -17.98 -12.27
CA ARG A 158 12.28 -18.34 -10.89
C ARG A 158 13.05 -17.23 -10.17
N TYR A 159 13.80 -16.40 -10.91
CA TYR A 159 14.45 -15.22 -10.34
C TYR A 159 13.42 -14.24 -9.76
N GLY A 160 12.26 -14.06 -10.40
CA GLY A 160 11.20 -13.21 -9.88
C GLY A 160 10.69 -13.63 -8.50
N TYR A 161 10.61 -14.94 -8.24
CA TYR A 161 10.26 -15.47 -6.92
C TYR A 161 11.40 -15.33 -5.89
N LEU A 162 12.65 -15.37 -6.34
CA LEU A 162 13.82 -15.28 -5.47
C LEU A 162 14.16 -13.82 -5.10
N TYR A 163 13.84 -12.87 -5.98
CA TYR A 163 14.20 -11.46 -5.84
C TYR A 163 13.83 -10.84 -4.48
N PRO A 164 12.59 -10.97 -3.96
CA PRO A 164 12.22 -10.39 -2.66
C PRO A 164 13.05 -10.95 -1.50
N PHE A 165 13.47 -12.22 -1.59
CA PHE A 165 14.34 -12.84 -0.57
C PHE A 165 15.77 -12.31 -0.66
N LEU A 166 16.30 -12.09 -1.86
CA LEU A 166 17.63 -11.49 -2.04
C LEU A 166 17.67 -10.04 -1.54
N GLU A 167 16.58 -9.30 -1.75
CA GLU A 167 16.42 -7.95 -1.23
C GLU A 167 16.33 -7.92 0.30
N ALA A 168 15.52 -8.81 0.89
CA ALA A 168 15.46 -8.98 2.34
C ALA A 168 16.84 -9.37 2.92
N TYR A 169 17.52 -10.31 2.27
CA TYR A 169 18.87 -10.72 2.63
C TYR A 169 19.85 -9.55 2.61
N ALA A 170 19.83 -8.74 1.56
CA ALA A 170 20.69 -7.57 1.45
C ALA A 170 20.39 -6.54 2.55
N GLY A 171 19.12 -6.18 2.77
CA GLY A 171 18.70 -5.22 3.79
C GLY A 171 19.06 -5.68 5.20
N ILE A 172 18.74 -6.92 5.55
CA ILE A 172 19.07 -7.50 6.87
C ILE A 172 20.58 -7.63 7.05
N GLY A 173 21.30 -8.05 6.00
CA GLY A 173 22.76 -8.16 6.02
C GLY A 173 23.46 -6.81 6.25
N MET A 174 22.92 -5.73 5.67
CA MET A 174 23.38 -4.36 5.92
C MET A 174 23.14 -3.93 7.37
N ILE A 175 21.96 -4.21 7.96
CA ILE A 175 21.66 -3.91 9.37
C ILE A 175 22.62 -4.67 10.29
N ALA A 176 22.83 -5.96 10.03
CA ALA A 176 23.69 -6.84 10.82
C ALA A 176 25.19 -6.53 10.64
N LYS A 177 25.56 -5.64 9.71
CA LYS A 177 26.96 -5.35 9.34
C LYS A 177 27.74 -6.62 8.98
N LEU A 178 27.09 -7.52 8.23
CA LEU A 178 27.74 -8.73 7.74
C LEU A 178 28.94 -8.38 6.85
N PRO A 179 29.91 -9.31 6.68
CA PRO A 179 31.08 -9.03 5.88
C PRO A 179 30.68 -8.66 4.45
N VAL A 180 31.31 -7.59 3.94
CA VAL A 180 30.95 -6.93 2.68
C VAL A 180 30.83 -7.90 1.51
N TRP A 181 31.73 -8.88 1.43
CA TRP A 181 31.75 -9.91 0.37
C TRP A 181 30.50 -10.78 0.30
N TRP A 182 29.72 -10.88 1.37
CA TRP A 182 28.45 -11.64 1.39
C TRP A 182 27.28 -10.79 0.90
N VAL A 183 27.24 -9.52 1.29
CA VAL A 183 26.06 -8.65 1.09
C VAL A 183 26.18 -7.81 -0.18
N ALA A 184 27.32 -7.17 -0.39
CA ALA A 184 27.49 -6.17 -1.44
C ALA A 184 27.36 -6.76 -2.86
N PRO A 185 27.94 -7.93 -3.20
CA PRO A 185 27.77 -8.50 -4.54
C PRO A 185 26.32 -8.80 -4.88
N VAL A 186 25.55 -9.33 -3.92
CA VAL A 186 24.12 -9.60 -4.12
C VAL A 186 23.39 -8.28 -4.35
N SER A 187 23.53 -7.32 -3.42
CA SER A 187 22.81 -6.04 -3.46
C SER A 187 23.09 -5.24 -4.74
N VAL A 188 24.37 -5.10 -5.12
CA VAL A 188 24.78 -4.39 -6.34
C VAL A 188 24.25 -5.11 -7.59
N PHE A 189 24.32 -6.44 -7.64
CA PHE A 189 23.86 -7.20 -8.80
C PHE A 189 22.36 -7.03 -9.02
N ILE A 190 21.54 -7.34 -8.01
CA ILE A 190 20.08 -7.25 -8.16
C ILE A 190 19.61 -5.81 -8.35
N GLY A 191 20.24 -4.84 -7.69
CA GLY A 191 19.92 -3.42 -7.86
C GLY A 191 20.31 -2.88 -9.23
N THR A 192 21.46 -3.30 -9.79
CA THR A 192 21.88 -2.86 -11.13
C THR A 192 20.95 -3.41 -12.21
N VAL A 193 20.63 -4.71 -12.13
CA VAL A 193 19.70 -5.35 -13.06
C VAL A 193 18.34 -4.66 -13.00
N GLY A 194 17.78 -4.46 -11.80
CA GLY A 194 16.49 -3.80 -11.61
C GLY A 194 16.49 -2.34 -12.07
N ALA A 195 17.57 -1.58 -11.80
CA ALA A 195 17.69 -0.20 -12.27
C ALA A 195 17.67 -0.11 -13.81
N VAL A 196 18.45 -0.95 -14.49
CA VAL A 196 18.48 -1.01 -15.96
C VAL A 196 17.12 -1.43 -16.52
N SER A 197 16.47 -2.41 -15.88
CA SER A 197 15.12 -2.85 -16.23
C SER A 197 14.09 -1.71 -16.16
N VAL A 198 14.07 -0.96 -15.05
CA VAL A 198 13.15 0.17 -14.86
C VAL A 198 13.44 1.31 -15.83
N ILE A 199 14.72 1.65 -16.05
CA ILE A 199 15.12 2.67 -17.03
C ILE A 199 14.58 2.31 -18.41
N LYS A 200 14.80 1.06 -18.85
CA LYS A 200 14.30 0.59 -20.14
C LYS A 200 12.77 0.63 -20.21
N ALA A 201 12.08 0.03 -19.24
CA ALA A 201 10.63 -0.13 -19.31
C ALA A 201 9.87 1.22 -19.20
N VAL A 202 10.35 2.14 -18.36
CA VAL A 202 9.62 3.38 -18.06
C VAL A 202 10.13 4.56 -18.88
N TYR A 203 11.45 4.73 -19.02
CA TYR A 203 12.01 5.92 -19.68
C TYR A 203 12.22 5.74 -21.18
N ILE A 204 12.51 4.50 -21.63
CA ILE A 204 12.70 4.20 -23.06
C ILE A 204 11.38 3.73 -23.68
N ASP A 205 10.79 2.66 -23.13
CA ASP A 205 9.58 2.03 -23.68
C ASP A 205 8.28 2.77 -23.30
N LYS A 206 8.36 3.81 -22.44
CA LYS A 206 7.24 4.64 -21.96
C LYS A 206 6.03 3.84 -21.47
N ARG A 207 6.25 2.70 -20.81
CA ARG A 207 5.18 1.85 -20.30
C ARG A 207 4.61 2.43 -19.00
N GLU A 208 3.30 2.61 -18.94
CA GLU A 208 2.59 2.92 -17.70
C GLU A 208 2.42 1.65 -16.87
N LEU A 209 3.30 1.44 -15.89
CA LEU A 209 3.29 0.28 -15.01
C LEU A 209 3.00 0.68 -13.56
N LYS A 210 2.23 -0.15 -12.87
CA LYS A 210 2.00 -0.04 -11.43
C LYS A 210 3.20 -0.57 -10.65
N CYS A 211 3.50 0.03 -9.50
CA CYS A 211 4.62 -0.35 -8.67
C CYS A 211 4.39 -1.70 -7.99
N ALA A 212 5.23 -2.69 -8.28
CA ALA A 212 5.19 -3.99 -7.63
C ALA A 212 5.71 -3.95 -6.18
N CYS A 213 6.47 -2.91 -5.81
CA CYS A 213 7.20 -2.85 -4.54
C CYS A 213 6.33 -2.64 -3.30
N VAL A 214 5.04 -2.34 -3.48
CA VAL A 214 4.06 -2.10 -2.39
C VAL A 214 3.02 -3.24 -2.33
N GLY A 215 3.32 -4.39 -2.95
CA GLY A 215 2.34 -5.45 -3.17
C GLY A 215 1.44 -5.11 -4.37
N GLY A 216 1.13 -6.10 -5.20
CA GLY A 216 0.61 -5.92 -6.57
C GLY A 216 -0.75 -5.21 -6.74
N ASP A 217 -1.37 -4.70 -5.67
CA ASP A 217 -2.63 -3.95 -5.70
C ASP A 217 -2.45 -2.44 -5.44
N SER A 218 -1.22 -1.91 -5.59
CA SER A 218 -0.95 -0.49 -5.37
C SER A 218 -1.17 0.36 -6.64
N ASN A 219 -1.76 1.55 -6.49
CA ASN A 219 -1.87 2.56 -7.56
C ASN A 219 -0.63 3.48 -7.62
N VAL A 220 0.51 3.04 -7.11
CA VAL A 220 1.75 3.83 -7.16
C VAL A 220 2.37 3.70 -8.55
N PRO A 221 2.71 4.80 -9.24
CA PRO A 221 3.44 4.70 -10.51
C PRO A 221 4.86 4.16 -10.26
N LEU A 222 5.22 3.10 -10.98
CA LEU A 222 6.46 2.31 -10.79
C LEU A 222 7.73 3.16 -10.93
N GLY A 223 7.76 4.10 -11.88
CA GLY A 223 8.98 4.72 -12.41
C GLY A 223 9.94 5.28 -11.38
N PHE A 224 9.56 6.35 -10.69
CA PHE A 224 10.48 7.05 -9.79
C PHE A 224 10.81 6.25 -8.52
N VAL A 225 9.80 5.58 -7.95
CA VAL A 225 9.94 4.88 -6.67
C VAL A 225 10.81 3.63 -6.83
N SER A 226 10.52 2.80 -7.83
CA SER A 226 11.29 1.56 -8.07
C SER A 226 12.71 1.86 -8.56
N LEU A 227 12.91 2.92 -9.34
CA LEU A 227 14.26 3.34 -9.72
C LEU A 227 15.07 3.77 -8.49
N SER A 228 14.49 4.59 -7.62
CA SER A 228 15.16 5.07 -6.41
C SER A 228 15.54 3.93 -5.48
N GLU A 229 14.67 2.92 -5.34
CA GLU A 229 14.94 1.70 -4.57
C GLU A 229 16.14 0.92 -5.11
N ASN A 230 16.13 0.62 -6.42
CA ASN A 230 17.24 -0.10 -7.06
C ASN A 230 18.57 0.67 -6.95
N LEU A 231 18.51 2.00 -7.05
CA LEU A 231 19.68 2.85 -6.83
C LEU A 231 20.15 2.84 -5.37
N PHE A 232 19.25 2.77 -4.39
CA PHE A 232 19.64 2.63 -2.98
C PHE A 232 20.35 1.30 -2.71
N MET A 233 19.95 0.22 -3.38
CA MET A 233 20.64 -1.07 -3.27
C MET A 233 22.06 -0.99 -3.83
N VAL A 234 22.21 -0.41 -5.03
CA VAL A 234 23.53 -0.20 -5.64
C VAL A 234 24.38 0.72 -4.77
N ALA A 235 23.84 1.85 -4.32
CA ALA A 235 24.55 2.80 -3.47
C ALA A 235 24.95 2.16 -2.14
N GLY A 236 24.05 1.45 -1.46
CA GLY A 236 24.33 0.76 -0.21
C GLY A 236 25.45 -0.27 -0.37
N GLY A 237 25.38 -1.10 -1.41
CA GLY A 237 26.41 -2.10 -1.69
C GLY A 237 27.77 -1.49 -2.06
N LEU A 238 27.80 -0.41 -2.86
CA LEU A 238 29.03 0.29 -3.21
C LEU A 238 29.65 1.03 -2.01
N LEU A 239 28.82 1.65 -1.17
CA LEU A 239 29.28 2.31 0.06
C LEU A 239 29.87 1.29 1.04
N MET A 240 29.31 0.09 1.12
CA MET A 240 29.90 -1.02 1.89
C MET A 240 31.24 -1.50 1.31
N LEU A 241 31.45 -1.40 -0.01
CA LEU A 241 32.71 -1.79 -0.65
C LEU A 241 33.82 -0.75 -0.48
N LEU A 242 33.45 0.52 -0.33
CA LEU A 242 34.38 1.65 -0.26
C LEU A 242 34.73 2.07 1.18
N GLY A 243 33.94 1.66 2.18
CA GLY A 243 34.14 1.95 3.59
C GLY A 243 34.56 0.72 4.39
#